data_AF-A0A7W0THD8-F1
#
_entry.id   AF-A0A7W0THD8-F1
#
_cell.length_a   1.000
_cell.length_b   1.000
_cell.length_c   1.000
_cell.angle_alpha   90.00
_cell.angle_beta   90.00
_cell.angle_gamma   90.00
#
_symmetry.space_group_name_H-M   'P 1'
#
loop_
_entity.id
_entity.type
_entity.pdbx_description
1 polymer ?
#
loop_
_entity_poly.entity_id
_entity_poly.type
_entity_poly.pdbx_seq_one_letter_code
_entity_poly.pdbx_strand_id
1 'polypeptide(L)'
;MKFDQLMGALGRGLIAGAAGTAAMTVSSTLEAKLRDSGSSSAPADAAGAVLGVAPKDDDGAARFSTVVHWGYGTGWGVVRGLLGAAGLHGPTAMTAHWAAVSGSSLAMLPALDIAPAPWKQEGREVAVDALHHLIYAAGTSVAYAVPDR
;
A
#
# COMPACT_ATOMS: atom_id res chain seq x y z
N MET A 1 21.89 15.21 6.04
CA MET A 1 20.57 15.50 6.65
C MET A 1 20.69 15.32 8.16
N LYS A 2 20.10 16.21 8.95
CA LYS A 2 20.11 16.08 10.43
C LYS A 2 19.04 15.07 10.87
N PHE A 3 19.23 14.45 12.05
CA PHE A 3 18.35 13.39 12.54
C PHE A 3 16.89 13.84 12.74
N ASP A 4 16.69 15.04 13.25
CA ASP A 4 15.39 15.71 13.41
C ASP A 4 14.63 15.86 12.08
N GLN A 5 15.32 16.26 11.02
CA GLN A 5 14.74 16.39 9.68
C GLN A 5 14.30 15.03 9.11
N LEU A 6 15.12 13.99 9.34
CA LEU A 6 14.77 12.63 8.94
C LEU A 6 13.52 12.16 9.68
N MET A 7 13.50 12.29 11.02
CA MET A 7 12.33 11.87 11.81
C MET A 7 11.06 12.63 11.43
N GLY A 8 11.17 13.94 11.15
CA GLY A 8 10.06 14.74 10.63
C GLY A 8 9.52 14.22 9.29
N ALA A 9 10.43 13.88 8.36
CA ALA A 9 10.06 13.29 7.07
C ALA A 9 9.40 11.92 7.24
N LEU A 10 9.89 11.07 8.15
CA LEU A 10 9.29 9.77 8.42
C LEU A 10 7.90 9.89 9.06
N GLY A 11 7.73 10.77 10.05
CA GLY A 11 6.44 11.03 10.70
C GLY A 11 5.39 11.54 9.71
N ARG A 12 5.75 12.52 8.87
CA ARG A 12 4.89 13.00 7.78
C ARG A 12 4.61 11.90 6.77
N GLY A 13 5.60 11.06 6.49
CA GLY A 13 5.47 9.85 5.68
C GLY A 13 4.37 8.93 6.20
N LEU A 14 4.39 8.58 7.49
CA LEU A 14 3.38 7.71 8.12
C LEU A 14 1.97 8.29 8.02
N ILE A 15 1.79 9.57 8.35
CA ILE A 15 0.48 10.25 8.23
C ILE A 15 0.00 10.21 6.78
N ALA A 16 0.91 10.45 5.83
CA ALA A 16 0.61 10.41 4.42
C ALA A 16 0.27 8.98 3.94
N GLY A 17 0.96 7.95 4.41
CA GLY A 17 0.65 6.56 4.11
C GLY A 17 -0.74 6.15 4.61
N ALA A 18 -1.13 6.60 5.80
CA ALA A 18 -2.50 6.39 6.30
C ALA A 18 -3.55 7.06 5.39
N ALA A 19 -3.28 8.27 4.90
CA ALA A 19 -4.16 8.96 3.94
C ALA A 19 -4.23 8.22 2.59
N GLY A 20 -3.10 7.72 2.08
CA GLY A 20 -3.07 6.86 0.89
C GLY A 20 -3.87 5.58 1.08
N THR A 21 -3.77 4.97 2.25
CA THR A 21 -4.52 3.75 2.60
C THR A 21 -6.03 4.00 2.61
N ALA A 22 -6.45 5.13 3.18
CA ALA A 22 -7.85 5.55 3.14
C ALA A 22 -8.33 5.75 1.69
N ALA A 23 -7.53 6.41 0.84
CA ALA A 23 -7.87 6.62 -0.56
C ALA A 23 -8.02 5.30 -1.33
N MET A 24 -7.06 4.37 -1.16
CA MET A 24 -7.13 3.04 -1.76
C MET A 24 -8.35 2.26 -1.29
N THR A 25 -8.68 2.33 0.00
CA THR A 25 -9.85 1.66 0.58
C THR A 25 -11.15 2.13 -0.07
N VAL A 26 -11.29 3.44 -0.31
CA VAL A 26 -12.45 3.98 -1.01
C VAL A 26 -12.52 3.42 -2.43
N SER A 27 -11.41 3.46 -3.17
CA SER A 27 -11.37 2.96 -4.56
C SER A 27 -11.65 1.46 -4.66
N SER A 28 -11.04 0.63 -3.81
CA SER A 28 -11.23 -0.82 -3.83
C SER A 28 -12.63 -1.21 -3.36
N THR A 29 -13.23 -0.47 -2.42
CA THR A 29 -14.62 -0.70 -2.01
C THR A 29 -15.59 -0.38 -3.15
N LEU A 30 -15.35 0.69 -3.91
CA LEU A 30 -16.16 1.04 -5.07
C LEU A 30 -16.03 0.00 -6.18
N GLU A 31 -14.80 -0.43 -6.47
CA GLU A 31 -14.51 -1.44 -7.47
C GLU A 31 -15.14 -2.80 -7.13
N ALA A 32 -15.00 -3.25 -5.88
CA ALA A 32 -15.62 -4.47 -5.37
C ALA A 32 -17.15 -4.46 -5.56
N LYS A 33 -17.80 -3.33 -5.21
CA LYS A 33 -19.25 -3.15 -5.41
C LYS A 33 -19.67 -3.15 -6.87
N LEU A 34 -18.86 -2.57 -7.75
CA LEU A 34 -19.16 -2.51 -9.19
C LEU A 34 -18.99 -3.86 -9.89
N ARG A 35 -18.12 -4.71 -9.35
CA ARG A 35 -17.80 -6.03 -9.93
C ARG A 35 -18.48 -7.20 -9.24
N ASP A 36 -19.21 -6.93 -8.14
CA ASP A 36 -19.72 -7.96 -7.23
C ASP A 36 -18.64 -8.94 -6.76
N SER A 37 -17.40 -8.45 -6.67
CA SER A 37 -16.25 -9.20 -6.17
C SER A 37 -16.03 -8.84 -4.71
N GLY A 38 -15.85 -9.84 -3.84
CA GLY A 38 -15.55 -9.61 -2.42
C GLY A 38 -14.26 -8.81 -2.19
N SER A 39 -14.01 -8.43 -0.93
CA SER A 39 -12.75 -7.78 -0.55
C SER A 39 -11.54 -8.69 -0.75
N SER A 40 -10.42 -8.14 -1.22
CA SER A 40 -9.16 -8.88 -1.35
C SER A 40 -8.56 -9.25 0.02
N SER A 41 -8.11 -10.50 0.17
CA SER A 41 -7.36 -11.00 1.32
C SER A 41 -5.84 -11.03 1.10
N ALA A 42 -5.36 -10.73 -0.11
CA ALA A 42 -3.96 -10.98 -0.50
C ALA A 42 -2.91 -10.36 0.46
N PRO A 43 -3.06 -9.12 0.98
CA PRO A 43 -2.14 -8.59 1.97
C PRO A 43 -2.15 -9.38 3.28
N ALA A 44 -3.33 -9.81 3.74
CA ALA A 44 -3.50 -10.61 4.94
C ALA A 44 -2.87 -11.99 4.77
N ASP A 45 -3.09 -12.64 3.62
CA ASP A 45 -2.50 -13.95 3.31
C ASP A 45 -0.97 -13.85 3.27
N ALA A 46 -0.42 -12.77 2.70
CA ALA A 46 1.01 -12.51 2.68
C ALA A 46 1.59 -12.28 4.07
N ALA A 47 0.91 -11.47 4.89
CA ALA A 47 1.32 -11.26 6.27
C ALA A 47 1.24 -12.54 7.10
N GLY A 48 0.19 -13.35 6.92
CA GLY A 48 0.03 -14.65 7.57
C GLY A 48 1.16 -15.62 7.21
N ALA A 49 1.50 -15.71 5.92
CA ALA A 49 2.60 -16.54 5.43
C ALA A 49 3.96 -16.10 6.00
N VAL A 50 4.25 -14.79 6.01
CA VAL A 50 5.51 -14.25 6.55
C VAL A 50 5.62 -14.41 8.06
N LEU A 51 4.52 -14.21 8.80
CA LEU A 51 4.49 -14.28 10.26
C LEU A 51 4.28 -15.72 10.79
N GLY A 52 3.89 -16.65 9.93
CA GLY A 52 3.54 -18.01 10.33
C GLY A 52 2.28 -18.07 11.21
N VAL A 53 1.32 -17.18 10.98
CA VAL A 53 0.08 -17.08 11.77
C VAL A 53 -1.15 -17.28 10.90
N ALA A 54 -2.20 -17.87 11.49
CA ALA A 54 -3.50 -18.02 10.86
C ALA A 54 -4.60 -17.48 11.79
N PRO A 55 -5.64 -16.82 11.25
CA PRO A 55 -6.82 -16.46 12.03
C PRO A 55 -7.51 -17.69 12.62
N LYS A 56 -8.14 -17.53 13.79
CA LYS A 56 -8.85 -18.63 14.47
C LYS A 56 -10.27 -18.85 13.94
N ASP A 57 -10.87 -17.79 13.42
CA ASP A 57 -12.25 -17.71 12.95
C ASP A 57 -12.39 -16.58 11.91
N ASP A 58 -13.56 -16.49 11.28
CA ASP A 58 -13.86 -15.51 10.23
C ASP A 58 -13.78 -14.07 10.74
N ASP A 59 -14.26 -13.82 11.96
CA ASP A 59 -14.13 -12.52 12.62
C ASP A 59 -12.67 -12.12 12.82
N GLY A 60 -11.83 -13.08 13.21
CA GLY A 60 -10.39 -12.95 13.32
C GLY A 60 -9.74 -12.67 11.98
N ALA A 61 -10.19 -13.33 10.91
CA ALA A 61 -9.68 -13.10 9.56
C ALA A 61 -9.99 -11.68 9.07
N ALA A 62 -11.21 -11.19 9.30
CA ALA A 62 -11.61 -9.82 8.97
C ALA A 62 -10.80 -8.77 9.75
N ARG A 63 -10.60 -9.00 11.07
CA ARG A 63 -9.77 -8.12 11.91
C ARG A 63 -8.32 -8.15 11.47
N PHE A 64 -7.77 -9.32 11.20
CA PHE A 64 -6.39 -9.46 10.75
C PHE A 64 -6.16 -8.76 9.42
N SER A 65 -7.07 -8.97 8.45
CA SER A 65 -7.03 -8.26 7.17
C SER A 65 -7.08 -6.74 7.35
N THR A 66 -7.96 -6.24 8.23
CA THR A 66 -8.04 -4.81 8.54
C THR A 66 -6.72 -4.28 9.13
N VAL A 67 -6.17 -4.96 10.13
CA VAL A 67 -4.91 -4.54 10.78
C VAL A 67 -3.76 -4.55 9.79
N VAL A 68 -3.65 -5.60 8.96
CA VAL A 68 -2.60 -5.71 7.95
C VAL A 68 -2.76 -4.63 6.91
N HIS A 69 -3.96 -4.40 6.37
CA HIS A 69 -4.23 -3.37 5.37
C HIS A 69 -3.82 -1.99 5.86
N TRP A 70 -4.29 -1.59 7.05
CA TRP A 70 -3.95 -0.29 7.63
C TRP A 70 -2.50 -0.18 8.07
N GLY A 71 -1.95 -1.23 8.69
CA GLY A 71 -0.58 -1.24 9.18
C GLY A 71 0.43 -1.21 8.04
N TYR A 72 0.24 -2.07 7.03
CA TYR A 72 1.10 -2.16 5.85
C TYR A 72 1.03 -0.87 5.02
N GLY A 73 -0.18 -0.38 4.72
CA GLY A 73 -0.36 0.86 3.96
C GLY A 73 0.19 2.09 4.70
N THR A 74 -0.02 2.22 6.01
CA THR A 74 0.60 3.28 6.81
C THR A 74 2.13 3.18 6.80
N GLY A 75 2.65 1.96 6.94
CA GLY A 75 4.08 1.67 6.94
C GLY A 75 4.78 2.07 5.64
N TRP A 76 4.16 1.85 4.48
CA TRP A 76 4.71 2.29 3.19
C TRP A 76 4.89 3.81 3.08
N GLY A 77 4.15 4.58 3.87
CA GLY A 77 4.37 6.01 4.04
C GLY A 77 5.80 6.38 4.45
N VAL A 78 6.50 5.52 5.19
CA VAL A 78 7.93 5.68 5.53
C VAL A 78 8.78 5.79 4.27
N VAL A 79 8.50 4.98 3.24
CA VAL A 79 9.22 5.03 1.97
C VAL A 79 8.98 6.37 1.28
N ARG A 80 7.75 6.89 1.29
CA ARG A 80 7.49 8.26 0.79
C ARG A 80 8.28 9.31 1.57
N GLY A 81 8.36 9.19 2.89
CA GLY A 81 9.18 10.05 3.75
C GLY A 81 10.66 10.02 3.39
N LEU A 82 11.23 8.82 3.19
CA LEU A 82 12.61 8.62 2.75
C LEU A 82 12.88 9.25 1.38
N LEU A 83 11.96 9.09 0.43
CA LEU A 83 12.07 9.75 -0.89
C LEU A 83 12.10 11.28 -0.73
N GLY A 84 11.25 11.84 0.13
CA GLY A 84 11.25 13.27 0.44
C GLY A 84 12.55 13.74 1.09
N ALA A 85 13.05 12.98 2.05
CA ALA A 85 14.34 13.21 2.71
C ALA A 85 15.54 13.13 1.76
N ALA A 86 15.45 12.29 0.71
CA ALA A 86 16.42 12.20 -0.37
C ALA A 86 16.29 13.32 -1.41
N GLY A 87 15.36 14.27 -1.23
CA GLY A 87 15.15 15.40 -2.12
C GLY A 87 14.23 15.12 -3.33
N LEU A 88 13.52 13.98 -3.34
CA LEU A 88 12.52 13.71 -4.38
C LEU A 88 11.19 14.37 -4.00
N HIS A 89 10.62 15.11 -4.96
CA HIS A 89 9.36 15.83 -4.79
C HIS A 89 8.44 15.63 -6.00
N GLY A 90 7.19 16.08 -5.85
CA GLY A 90 6.21 16.13 -6.93
C GLY A 90 6.00 14.78 -7.64
N PRO A 91 5.80 14.79 -8.97
CA PRO A 91 5.55 13.58 -9.75
C PRO A 91 6.66 12.52 -9.64
N THR A 92 7.92 12.93 -9.55
CA THR A 92 9.05 11.97 -9.46
C THR A 92 8.98 11.15 -8.18
N ALA A 93 8.68 11.78 -7.04
CA ALA A 93 8.50 11.06 -5.78
C ALA A 93 7.27 10.15 -5.81
N MET A 94 6.17 10.61 -6.42
CA MET A 94 4.96 9.80 -6.58
C MET A 94 5.23 8.55 -7.41
N THR A 95 5.86 8.69 -8.57
CA THR A 95 6.19 7.57 -9.45
C THR A 95 7.15 6.59 -8.79
N ALA A 96 8.18 7.08 -8.08
CA ALA A 96 9.11 6.23 -7.35
C ALA A 96 8.40 5.46 -6.22
N HIS A 97 7.52 6.12 -5.48
CA HIS A 97 6.74 5.48 -4.41
C HIS A 97 5.76 4.44 -4.98
N TRP A 98 5.03 4.78 -6.05
CA TRP A 98 4.16 3.85 -6.76
C TRP A 98 4.93 2.62 -7.26
N ALA A 99 6.06 2.82 -7.91
CA ALA A 99 6.90 1.73 -8.40
C ALA A 99 7.39 0.84 -7.26
N ALA A 100 7.75 1.41 -6.12
CA ALA A 100 8.17 0.65 -4.95
C ALA A 100 7.05 -0.23 -4.38
N VAL A 101 5.85 0.33 -4.20
CA VAL A 101 4.72 -0.40 -3.62
C VAL A 101 4.20 -1.45 -4.62
N SER A 102 3.91 -1.07 -5.86
CA SER A 102 3.46 -1.99 -6.92
C SER A 102 4.49 -3.09 -7.18
N GLY A 103 5.77 -2.72 -7.29
CA GLY A 103 6.86 -3.67 -7.50
C GLY A 103 7.00 -4.67 -6.36
N SER A 104 6.79 -4.22 -5.10
CA SER A 104 6.80 -5.12 -3.95
C SER A 104 5.66 -6.14 -4.01
N SER A 105 4.45 -5.73 -4.39
CA SER A 105 3.29 -6.63 -4.56
C SER A 105 3.56 -7.66 -5.65
N LEU A 106 4.00 -7.21 -6.82
CA LEU A 106 4.29 -8.06 -7.98
C LEU A 106 5.42 -9.06 -7.73
N ALA A 107 6.35 -8.76 -6.82
CA ALA A 107 7.43 -9.67 -6.44
C ALA A 107 7.02 -10.62 -5.31
N MET A 108 6.37 -10.09 -4.26
CA MET A 108 6.13 -10.83 -3.02
C MET A 108 4.97 -11.83 -3.15
N LEU A 109 3.88 -11.47 -3.83
CA LEU A 109 2.72 -12.37 -3.96
C LEU A 109 3.06 -13.67 -4.72
N PRO A 110 3.82 -13.64 -5.84
CA PRO A 110 4.26 -14.88 -6.48
C PRO A 110 5.31 -15.64 -5.69
N ALA A 111 6.20 -14.94 -4.97
CA ALA A 111 7.21 -15.59 -4.13
C ALA A 111 6.61 -16.36 -2.94
N LEU A 112 5.39 -15.99 -2.53
CA LEU A 112 4.63 -16.64 -1.46
C LEU A 112 3.53 -17.58 -1.98
N ASP A 113 3.47 -17.84 -3.29
CA ASP A 113 2.43 -18.65 -3.94
C ASP A 113 0.99 -18.15 -3.69
N ILE A 114 0.81 -16.86 -3.42
CA ILE A 114 -0.51 -16.23 -3.17
C ILE A 114 -1.19 -15.82 -4.47
N ALA A 115 -0.41 -15.35 -5.44
CA ALA A 115 -0.91 -14.99 -6.76
C ALA A 115 0.05 -15.50 -7.85
N PRO A 116 -0.45 -15.85 -9.05
CA PRO A 116 0.42 -16.18 -10.17
C PRO A 116 1.36 -15.02 -10.53
N ALA A 117 2.47 -15.31 -11.19
CA ALA A 117 3.32 -14.27 -11.77
C ALA A 117 2.50 -13.34 -12.71
N PRO A 118 2.81 -12.03 -12.80
CA PRO A 118 1.95 -11.06 -13.49
C PRO A 118 1.70 -11.37 -14.97
N TRP A 119 2.64 -12.02 -15.67
CA TRP A 119 2.47 -12.45 -17.06
C TRP A 119 1.58 -13.70 -17.23
N LYS A 120 1.17 -14.33 -16.13
CA LYS A 120 0.20 -15.44 -16.10
C LYS A 120 -1.18 -14.99 -15.61
N GLN A 121 -1.30 -13.76 -15.12
CA GLN A 121 -2.58 -13.20 -14.67
C GLN A 121 -3.34 -12.58 -15.84
N GLU A 122 -4.66 -12.41 -15.69
CA GLU A 122 -5.43 -11.61 -16.63
C GLU A 122 -4.95 -10.16 -16.59
N GLY A 123 -4.72 -9.56 -17.77
CA GLY A 123 -4.20 -8.19 -17.86
C GLY A 123 -5.09 -7.16 -17.16
N ARG A 124 -6.39 -7.45 -17.04
CA ARG A 124 -7.34 -6.62 -16.31
C ARG A 124 -7.06 -6.60 -14.80
N GLU A 125 -6.77 -7.74 -14.17
CA GLU A 125 -6.48 -7.78 -12.73
C GLU A 125 -5.16 -7.09 -12.40
N VAL A 126 -4.14 -7.27 -13.25
CA VAL A 126 -2.86 -6.54 -13.12
C VAL A 126 -3.07 -5.02 -13.24
N ALA A 127 -3.94 -4.60 -14.16
CA ALA A 127 -4.26 -3.18 -14.33
C ALA A 127 -5.03 -2.60 -13.14
N VAL A 128 -5.98 -3.36 -12.57
CA VAL A 128 -6.73 -2.96 -11.37
C VAL A 128 -5.82 -2.84 -10.16
N ASP A 129 -4.93 -3.81 -9.94
CA ASP A 129 -3.93 -3.75 -8.86
C ASP A 129 -3.01 -2.53 -9.00
N ALA A 130 -2.47 -2.31 -10.21
CA ALA A 130 -1.63 -1.16 -10.51
C ALA A 130 -2.36 0.18 -10.28
N LEU A 131 -3.67 0.24 -10.61
CA LEU A 131 -4.51 1.42 -10.39
C LEU A 131 -4.72 1.69 -8.90
N HIS A 132 -5.02 0.68 -8.09
CA HIS A 132 -5.19 0.86 -6.65
C HIS A 132 -3.89 1.34 -5.98
N HIS A 133 -2.75 0.77 -6.37
CA HIS A 133 -1.45 1.26 -5.94
C HIS A 133 -1.17 2.70 -6.40
N LEU A 134 -1.64 3.09 -7.60
CA LEU A 134 -1.51 4.45 -8.09
C LEU A 134 -2.33 5.43 -7.25
N ILE A 135 -3.57 5.06 -6.90
CA ILE A 135 -4.44 5.85 -6.03
C ILE A 135 -3.82 5.99 -4.63
N TYR A 136 -3.29 4.89 -4.08
CA TYR A 136 -2.53 4.91 -2.83
C TYR A 136 -1.34 5.90 -2.89
N ALA A 137 -0.50 5.79 -3.92
CA ALA A 137 0.70 6.62 -4.07
C ALA A 137 0.37 8.10 -4.30
N ALA A 138 -0.71 8.38 -5.05
CA ALA A 138 -1.21 9.72 -5.29
C ALA A 138 -1.76 10.35 -3.99
N GLY A 139 -2.63 9.65 -3.26
CA GLY A 139 -3.17 10.11 -1.98
C GLY A 139 -2.06 10.37 -0.95
N THR A 140 -1.09 9.45 -0.88
CA THR A 140 0.10 9.61 -0.04
C THR A 140 0.92 10.84 -0.46
N SER A 141 1.15 11.04 -1.75
CA SER A 141 1.97 12.16 -2.22
C SER A 141 1.31 13.53 -2.02
N VAL A 142 -0.01 13.60 -2.19
CA VAL A 142 -0.81 14.80 -1.89
C VAL A 142 -0.72 15.13 -0.39
N ALA A 143 -0.97 14.14 0.47
CA ALA A 143 -0.91 14.34 1.92
C ALA A 143 0.50 14.74 2.40
N TYR A 144 1.54 14.12 1.85
CA TYR A 144 2.93 14.45 2.19
C TYR A 144 3.34 15.87 1.78
N ALA A 145 2.76 16.38 0.69
CA ALA A 145 3.07 17.71 0.16
C ALA A 145 2.42 18.85 0.97
N VAL A 146 1.46 18.56 1.84
CA VAL A 146 0.83 19.56 2.70
C VAL A 146 1.88 20.11 3.67
N PRO A 147 2.17 21.42 3.68
CA PRO A 147 3.07 22.02 4.66
C PRO A 147 2.52 21.92 6.08
N ASP A 148 3.39 21.70 7.06
CA ASP A 148 3.04 21.88 8.47
C ASP A 148 2.72 23.37 8.66
N ARG A 149 1.52 23.70 9.15
CA ARG A 149 1.13 25.08 9.45
C ARG A 149 1.78 25.56 10.74
#